data_AF-A0A7V0LV99-F1
#
_entry.id   AF-A0A7V0LV99-F1
#
_cell.length_a   1.000
_cell.length_b   1.000
_cell.length_c   1.000
_cell.angle_alpha   90.00
_cell.angle_beta   90.00
_cell.angle_gamma   90.00
#
_symmetry.space_group_name_H-M   'P 1'
#
loop_
_entity.id
_entity.type
_entity.pdbx_description
1 polymer ?
#
loop_
_entity_poly.entity_id
_entity_poly.type
_entity_poly.pdbx_seq_one_letter_code
_entity_poly.pdbx_strand_id
1 'polypeptide(L)' 'PPRVTGINLVGLRRNGFTRERIKIIKEAYKILYRSGLNLSNAVEKLKNELPMNEDIKYILEFMNNSRRGILLKAGENG' A
#
# COMPACT_ATOMS: atom_id res chain seq x y z
N PRO A 1 13.24 8.63 13.67
CA PRO A 1 13.23 8.10 12.28
C PRO A 1 11.87 8.33 11.58
N PRO A 2 11.86 8.60 10.26
CA PRO A 2 10.62 8.73 9.49
C PRO A 2 9.83 7.42 9.52
N ARG A 3 8.50 7.51 9.62
CA ARG A 3 7.59 6.36 9.63
C ARG A 3 6.40 6.61 8.73
N VAL A 4 5.90 5.54 8.12
CA VAL A 4 4.63 5.55 7.41
C VAL A 4 3.50 5.48 8.44
N THR A 5 2.65 6.51 8.50
CA THR A 5 1.58 6.64 9.52
C THR A 5 0.21 6.24 9.00
N GLY A 6 -0.03 6.37 7.69
CA GLY A 6 -1.30 6.04 7.07
C GLY A 6 -1.40 6.50 5.62
N ILE A 7 -2.57 6.25 5.03
CA ILE A 7 -2.92 6.79 3.70
C ILE A 7 -3.38 8.26 3.81
N ASN A 8 -3.08 9.07 2.78
CA ASN A 8 -3.59 10.44 2.70
C ASN A 8 -5.05 10.47 2.23
N LEU A 9 -5.98 10.12 3.12
CA LEU A 9 -7.40 10.04 2.81
C LEU A 9 -8.00 11.37 2.32
N VAL A 10 -7.56 12.49 2.89
CA VAL A 10 -8.01 13.83 2.49
C VAL A 10 -7.59 14.12 1.04
N GLY A 11 -6.33 13.85 0.71
CA GLY A 11 -5.81 14.00 -0.65
C GLY A 11 -6.55 13.13 -1.66
N LEU A 12 -6.82 11.86 -1.34
CA LEU A 12 -7.56 10.95 -2.23
C LEU A 12 -8.98 11.47 -2.49
N ARG A 13 -9.70 11.90 -1.45
CA ARG A 13 -11.05 12.48 -1.59
C ARG A 13 -11.05 13.74 -2.43
N ARG A 14 -10.06 14.63 -2.22
CA ARG A 14 -9.93 15.88 -3.01
C ARG A 14 -9.64 15.62 -4.49
N ASN A 15 -8.95 14.53 -4.80
CA ASN A 15 -8.70 14.09 -6.19
C ASN A 15 -9.84 13.24 -6.78
N GLY A 16 -11.01 13.18 -6.14
CA GLY A 16 -12.19 12.52 -6.71
C GLY A 16 -12.17 10.99 -6.66
N PHE A 17 -11.32 10.39 -5.82
CA PHE A 17 -11.31 8.92 -5.67
C PHE A 17 -12.63 8.46 -5.05
N THR A 18 -13.25 7.46 -5.69
CA THR A 18 -14.50 6.87 -5.20
C THR A 18 -14.27 6.11 -3.88
N ARG A 19 -15.36 5.82 -3.16
CA ARG A 19 -15.28 5.07 -1.90
C ARG A 19 -14.71 3.68 -2.10
N GLU A 20 -15.03 3.05 -3.22
CA GLU A 20 -14.58 1.72 -3.62
C GLU A 20 -13.07 1.71 -3.86
N ARG A 21 -12.55 2.70 -4.61
CA ARG A 21 -11.11 2.87 -4.83
C ARG A 21 -10.36 3.12 -3.53
N ILE A 22 -10.87 4.02 -2.69
CA ILE A 22 -10.30 4.30 -1.37
C ILE A 22 -10.26 3.04 -0.50
N LYS A 23 -11.31 2.19 -0.56
CA LYS A 23 -11.34 0.92 0.18
C LYS A 23 -10.23 -0.02 -0.29
N ILE A 24 -10.07 -0.18 -1.60
CA ILE A 24 -9.00 -1.02 -2.19
C ILE A 24 -7.62 -0.52 -1.77
N ILE A 25 -7.37 0.79 -1.85
CA ILE A 25 -6.10 1.41 -1.42
C ILE A 25 -5.83 1.18 0.07
N LYS A 26 -6.88 1.25 0.92
CA LYS A 26 -6.76 0.96 2.36
C LYS A 26 -6.35 -0.48 2.63
N GLU A 27 -6.95 -1.45 1.94
CA GLU A 27 -6.59 -2.86 2.11
C GLU A 27 -5.17 -3.11 1.60
N ALA A 28 -4.78 -2.51 0.48
CA ALA A 28 -3.41 -2.60 -0.01
C ALA A 28 -2.39 -2.07 1.01
N TYR A 29 -2.69 -0.92 1.62
CA TYR A 29 -1.86 -0.35 2.70
C TYR A 29 -1.71 -1.31 3.89
N LYS A 30 -2.79 -1.98 4.32
CA LYS A 30 -2.73 -2.95 5.43
C LYS A 30 -1.86 -4.17 5.08
N ILE A 31 -1.97 -4.68 3.85
CA ILE A 31 -1.13 -5.79 3.39
C ILE A 31 0.35 -5.38 3.42
N LEU A 32 0.68 -4.19 2.91
CA LEU A 32 2.04 -3.70 2.83
C LEU A 32 2.67 -3.38 4.20
N TYR A 33 1.94 -2.74 5.11
CA TYR A 33 2.54 -2.14 6.32
C TYR A 33 2.05 -2.74 7.64
N ARG A 34 1.00 -3.58 7.64
CA ARG A 34 0.42 -4.15 8.86
C ARG A 34 0.39 -5.67 8.91
N SER A 35 0.73 -6.36 7.83
CA SER A 35 0.74 -7.83 7.78
C SER A 35 2.05 -8.46 8.25
N GLY A 36 3.08 -7.65 8.57
CA GLY A 36 4.40 -8.15 8.97
C GLY A 36 5.14 -8.90 7.85
N LEU A 37 4.67 -8.79 6.61
CA LEU A 37 5.25 -9.46 5.45
C LEU A 37 6.46 -8.69 4.93
N ASN A 38 7.43 -9.44 4.38
CA ASN A 38 8.45 -8.83 3.53
C ASN A 38 7.84 -8.34 2.20
N LEU A 39 8.61 -7.58 1.43
CA LEU A 39 8.15 -6.98 0.19
C LEU A 39 7.56 -8.00 -0.80
N SER A 40 8.30 -9.09 -1.07
CA SER A 40 7.90 -10.10 -2.04
C SER A 40 6.58 -10.76 -1.67
N ASN A 41 6.45 -11.18 -0.41
CA ASN A 41 5.23 -11.82 0.10
C ASN A 41 4.04 -10.84 0.11
N ALA A 42 4.27 -9.56 0.44
CA ALA A 42 3.23 -8.54 0.40
C ALA A 42 2.76 -8.27 -1.04
N VAL A 43 3.68 -8.24 -2.01
CA VAL A 43 3.38 -8.09 -3.45
C VAL A 43 2.55 -9.27 -3.97
N GLU A 44 2.92 -10.49 -3.61
CA GLU A 44 2.13 -11.68 -3.98
C GLU A 44 0.72 -11.64 -3.36
N LYS A 45 0.63 -11.30 -2.08
CA LYS A 45 -0.65 -11.16 -1.39
C LYS A 45 -1.55 -10.10 -2.01
N LEU A 46 -0.99 -8.94 -2.39
CA LEU A 46 -1.73 -7.90 -3.13
C LEU A 46 -2.32 -8.42 -4.44
N LYS A 47 -1.54 -9.19 -5.21
CA LYS A 47 -1.98 -9.75 -6.50
C LYS A 47 -3.09 -10.79 -6.34
N ASN A 48 -3.08 -11.54 -5.24
CA ASN A 48 -4.02 -12.63 -5.00
C ASN A 48 -5.32 -12.18 -4.30
N GLU A 49 -5.24 -11.23 -3.36
CA GLU A 49 -6.39 -10.86 -2.52
C GLU A 49 -7.15 -9.63 -3.01
N LEU A 50 -6.53 -8.77 -3.81
CA LEU A 50 -7.17 -7.53 -4.28
C LEU A 50 -7.48 -7.57 -5.78
N PRO A 51 -8.62 -7.01 -6.20
CA PRO A 51 -8.93 -6.91 -7.61
C PRO A 51 -7.89 -6.04 -8.32
N MET A 52 -7.37 -6.54 -9.44
CA MET A 52 -6.40 -5.82 -10.23
C MET A 52 -7.06 -4.61 -10.91
N ASN A 53 -6.76 -3.42 -10.43
CA ASN A 53 -7.21 -2.15 -11.00
C ASN A 53 -6.02 -1.20 -11.21
N GLU A 54 -6.28 0.00 -11.73
CA GLU A 54 -5.24 1.00 -11.96
C GLU A 54 -4.47 1.39 -10.69
N ASP A 55 -5.14 1.46 -9.54
CA ASP A 55 -4.53 1.82 -8.26
C ASP A 55 -3.56 0.74 -7.77
N ILE A 56 -3.96 -0.53 -7.84
CA ILE A 56 -3.13 -1.67 -7.44
C ILE A 56 -1.96 -1.84 -8.40
N LYS A 57 -2.17 -1.68 -9.72
CA LYS A 57 -1.07 -1.69 -10.70
C LYS A 57 -0.04 -0.62 -10.40
N TYR A 58 -0.50 0.61 -10.16
CA TYR A 58 0.39 1.72 -9.82
C TYR A 58 1.18 1.45 -8.54
N ILE A 59 0.54 0.92 -7.49
CA ILE A 59 1.22 0.53 -6.25
C ILE A 59 2.28 -0.53 -6.54
N LEU A 60 1.96 -1.60 -7.26
CA LEU A 60 2.88 -2.68 -7.59
C LEU A 60 4.08 -2.20 -8.43
N GLU A 61 3.84 -1.33 -9.40
CA GLU A 61 4.90 -0.70 -10.20
C GLU A 61 5.81 0.17 -9.34
N PHE A 62 5.24 0.97 -8.43
CA PHE A 62 6.01 1.74 -7.47
C PHE A 62 6.87 0.83 -6.58
N MET A 63 6.32 -0.31 -6.13
CA MET A 63 7.04 -1.29 -5.33
C MET A 63 8.25 -1.87 -6.09
N ASN A 64 8.06 -2.24 -7.35
CA ASN A 64 9.09 -2.86 -8.19
C ASN A 64 10.19 -1.86 -8.61
N ASN A 65 9.83 -0.59 -8.82
CA ASN A 65 10.76 0.43 -9.34
C ASN A 65 11.56 1.16 -8.25
N SER A 66 11.34 0.87 -6.97
CA SER A 66 12.03 1.57 -5.89
C SER A 66 13.50 1.14 -5.76
N ARG A 67 14.42 1.94 -6.33
CA ARG A 67 15.87 1.71 -6.30
C ARG A 67 16.52 1.76 -4.91
N ARG A 68 15.92 2.48 -3.96
CA ARG A 68 16.46 2.64 -2.58
C ARG A 68 15.73 1.74 -1.56
N GLY A 69 14.86 0.85 -2.01
CA GLY A 69 13.97 0.08 -1.16
C GLY A 69 12.78 0.91 -0.64
N ILE A 70 11.86 0.25 0.04
CA ILE A 70 10.64 0.87 0.58
C ILE A 70 10.61 0.66 2.09
N LEU A 71 10.17 1.67 2.83
CA LEU A 71 10.08 1.64 4.28
C LEU A 71 8.91 0.77 4.76
N LEU A 72 9.02 -0.56 4.62
CA LEU A 72 7.97 -1.50 5.01
C LEU A 72 7.82 -1.67 6.53
N LYS A 73 8.80 -1.23 7.32
CA LYS A 73 8.67 -1.22 8.78
C LYS A 73 7.80 -0.04 9.23
N ALA A 74 6.53 -0.33 9.51
CA ALA A 74 5.83 0.41 10.57
C ALA A 74 6.71 0.27 11.83
N GLY A 75 6.95 1.36 12.56
CA GLY A 75 7.74 1.28 13.79
C GLY A 75 7.20 0.17 14.67
N GLU A 76 8.04 -0.81 14.97
CA GLU A 76 7.79 -1.86 15.95
C GLU A 76 7.46 -1.16 17.26
N ASN A 77 6.18 -1.19 17.67
CA ASN A 77 5.81 -1.14 19.07
C ASN A 77 5.37 -2.56 19.41
N GLY A 78 6.36 -3.38 19.70
CA GLY A 78 6.28 -4.61 20.48
C GLY A 78 7.42 -4.54 21.47
#